data_AF-A0A950UAB9-F1
#
_entry.id   AF-A0A950UAB9-F1
#
_cell.length_a   1.000
_cell.length_b   1.000
_cell.length_c   1.000
_cell.angle_alpha   90.00
_cell.angle_beta   90.00
_cell.angle_gamma   90.00
#
_symmetry.space_group_name_H-M   'P 1'
#
loop_
_entity.id
_entity.type
_entity.pdbx_description
1 polymer ?
#
loop_
_entity_poly.entity_id
_entity_poly.type
_entity_poly.pdbx_seq_one_letter_code
_entity_poly.pdbx_strand_id
1 'polypeptide(L)'
;MSKSQAADGTRRTEPGYPPPWVWEFPFRSGRLSLDFVSTLGSRRSLELERLASPSDLRRWAHEAGIAEPQRVNRADLARALKLREAIYSLLTDRPSDRPEAVATINLAAAHPPLARRLDISGEQSTWVPTAGVNQVLS
;
A
#
# COMPACT_ATOMS: atom_id res chain seq x y z
N MET A 1 -23.57 -7.01 -25.24
CA MET A 1 -23.51 -5.85 -26.16
C MET A 1 -23.68 -4.57 -25.33
N SER A 2 -22.97 -3.51 -25.73
CA SER A 2 -22.74 -2.19 -25.09
C SER A 2 -21.75 -2.20 -23.92
N LYS A 3 -20.44 -2.12 -24.21
CA LYS A 3 -19.61 -0.93 -24.51
C LYS A 3 -19.26 -0.14 -23.24
N SER A 4 -18.02 -0.30 -22.77
CA SER A 4 -17.17 0.85 -22.49
C SER A 4 -15.70 0.46 -22.65
N GLN A 5 -15.23 0.60 -23.90
CA GLN A 5 -13.82 0.67 -24.23
C GLN A 5 -13.64 2.04 -24.87
N ALA A 6 -13.03 2.97 -24.13
CA ALA A 6 -12.33 4.14 -24.64
C ALA A 6 -11.70 4.89 -23.46
N ALA A 7 -10.41 4.67 -23.26
CA ALA A 7 -9.51 5.69 -22.75
C ALA A 7 -8.12 5.45 -23.37
N ASP A 8 -8.08 5.47 -24.70
CA ASP A 8 -6.87 5.94 -25.37
C ASP A 8 -6.92 7.47 -25.32
N GLY A 9 -5.93 8.03 -24.66
CA GLY A 9 -5.82 9.44 -24.36
C GLY A 9 -4.38 9.68 -24.02
N THR A 10 -3.58 9.86 -25.06
CA THR A 10 -2.19 10.30 -24.99
C THR A 10 -2.14 11.60 -24.18
N ARG A 11 -1.97 11.47 -22.86
CA ARG A 11 -1.93 12.61 -21.92
C ARG A 11 -0.63 13.37 -22.22
N ARG A 12 -0.76 14.47 -22.96
CA ARG A 12 0.34 15.39 -23.23
C ARG A 12 0.96 15.83 -21.91
N THR A 13 2.24 15.53 -21.74
CA THR A 13 3.05 15.95 -20.59
C THR A 13 3.60 17.35 -20.86
N GLU A 14 3.32 18.30 -19.97
CA GLU A 14 4.01 19.59 -19.91
C GLU A 14 5.52 19.36 -19.65
N PRO A 15 6.45 19.97 -20.41
CA PRO A 15 7.88 19.79 -20.19
C PRO A 15 8.31 20.34 -18.82
N GLY A 16 8.88 19.48 -17.97
CA GLY A 16 9.55 19.90 -16.73
C GLY A 16 8.86 19.53 -15.41
N TYR A 17 7.59 19.08 -15.43
CA TYR A 17 6.91 18.55 -14.23
C TYR A 17 6.57 17.07 -14.42
N PRO A 18 6.89 16.19 -13.45
CA PRO A 18 6.47 14.81 -13.53
C PRO A 18 4.94 14.78 -13.55
N PRO A 19 4.31 14.06 -14.49
CA PRO A 19 2.88 14.21 -14.72
C PRO A 19 2.06 13.77 -13.49
N PRO A 20 0.86 14.33 -13.24
CA PRO A 20 0.15 14.17 -11.97
C PRO A 20 -0.07 12.71 -11.52
N TRP A 21 -0.31 11.81 -12.49
CA TRP A 21 -0.53 10.38 -12.22
C TRP A 21 0.69 9.65 -11.66
N VAL A 22 1.89 10.23 -11.72
CA VAL A 22 3.06 9.64 -11.06
C VAL A 22 2.88 9.57 -9.55
N TRP A 23 2.03 10.43 -8.96
CA TRP A 23 1.74 10.47 -7.53
C TRP A 23 0.55 9.60 -7.11
N GLU A 24 -0.15 8.98 -8.07
CA GLU A 24 -1.20 7.99 -7.80
C GLU A 24 -0.60 6.68 -7.25
N PHE A 25 -1.35 6.00 -6.40
CA PHE A 25 -0.94 4.70 -5.86
C PHE A 25 -1.26 3.56 -6.84
N PRO A 26 -0.27 2.73 -7.21
CA PRO A 26 -0.51 1.63 -8.13
C PRO A 26 -1.13 0.42 -7.40
N PHE A 27 -2.40 0.15 -7.66
CA PHE A 27 -3.09 -1.09 -7.23
C PHE A 27 -3.26 -2.03 -8.43
N ARG A 28 -2.26 -2.88 -8.69
CA ARG A 28 -2.22 -3.72 -9.91
C ARG A 28 -1.91 -5.19 -9.67
N SER A 29 -1.37 -5.53 -8.50
CA SER A 29 -0.84 -6.86 -8.24
C SER A 29 -1.88 -7.87 -7.73
N GLY A 30 -3.05 -7.40 -7.34
CA GLY A 30 -4.06 -8.22 -6.65
C GLY A 30 -3.65 -8.66 -5.24
N ARG A 31 -2.52 -8.14 -4.73
CA ARG A 31 -1.98 -8.43 -3.40
C ARG A 31 -1.51 -7.13 -2.75
N LEU A 32 -2.18 -6.70 -1.68
CA LEU A 32 -1.88 -5.43 -1.00
C LEU A 32 -0.42 -5.30 -0.58
N SER A 33 0.26 -6.39 -0.19
CA SER A 33 1.68 -6.37 0.14
C SER A 33 2.58 -5.95 -1.03
N LEU A 34 2.23 -6.35 -2.26
CA LEU A 34 2.98 -5.98 -3.47
C LEU A 34 2.59 -4.59 -3.99
N ASP A 35 1.31 -4.21 -3.88
CA ASP A 35 0.87 -2.84 -4.15
C ASP A 35 1.53 -1.85 -3.17
N PHE A 36 1.68 -2.24 -1.90
CA PHE A 36 2.37 -1.45 -0.88
C PHE A 36 3.86 -1.25 -1.20
N VAL A 37 4.57 -2.30 -1.62
CA VAL A 37 5.96 -2.19 -2.10
C VAL A 37 6.09 -1.19 -3.26
N SER A 38 5.07 -1.15 -4.12
CA SER A 38 5.01 -0.31 -5.32
C SER A 38 4.76 1.17 -5.03
N THR A 39 4.47 1.54 -3.77
CA THR A 39 4.37 2.96 -3.36
C THR A 39 5.69 3.71 -3.55
N LEU A 40 6.82 3.04 -3.34
CA LEU A 40 8.13 3.53 -3.77
C LEU A 40 8.40 3.04 -5.19
N GLY A 41 8.22 3.94 -6.15
CA GLY A 41 8.47 3.69 -7.56
C GLY A 41 9.92 3.94 -7.93
N SER A 42 10.32 3.49 -9.12
CA SER A 42 11.65 3.83 -9.69
C SER A 42 12.82 3.55 -8.74
N ARG A 43 12.76 2.45 -7.96
CA ARG A 43 13.75 2.04 -6.95
C ARG A 43 15.19 1.90 -7.45
N ARG A 44 15.39 1.88 -8.77
CA ARG A 44 16.71 1.79 -9.41
C ARG A 44 17.11 3.09 -10.13
N SER A 45 16.34 4.16 -9.96
CA SER A 45 16.59 5.45 -10.59
C SER A 45 16.16 6.59 -9.68
N LEU A 46 14.94 7.13 -9.86
CA LEU A 46 14.51 8.37 -9.23
C LEU A 46 13.92 8.21 -7.83
N GLU A 47 13.69 6.97 -7.37
CA GLU A 47 13.11 6.66 -6.05
C GLU A 47 11.89 7.53 -5.70
N LEU A 48 10.82 7.36 -6.48
CA LEU A 48 9.61 8.15 -6.33
C LEU A 48 8.82 7.69 -5.11
N GLU A 49 9.06 8.34 -3.97
CA GLU A 49 8.37 8.11 -2.70
C GLU A 49 6.99 8.76 -2.68
N ARG A 50 5.94 7.92 -2.64
CA ARG A 50 4.53 8.37 -2.58
C ARG A 50 3.97 8.41 -1.16
N LEU A 51 4.68 7.87 -0.18
CA LEU A 51 4.33 7.86 1.25
C LEU A 51 5.22 8.85 2.02
N ALA A 52 5.21 10.12 1.60
CA ALA A 52 6.06 11.15 2.20
C ALA A 52 5.55 11.62 3.58
N SER A 53 4.26 11.43 3.88
CA SER A 53 3.64 11.89 5.11
C SER A 53 2.66 10.87 5.71
N PRO A 54 2.32 11.00 7.01
CA PRO A 54 1.26 10.19 7.62
C PRO A 54 -0.09 10.29 6.89
N SER A 55 -0.37 11.44 6.26
CA SER A 55 -1.57 11.67 5.47
C SER A 55 -1.60 10.84 4.19
N ASP A 56 -0.45 10.66 3.53
CA ASP A 56 -0.35 9.81 2.33
C ASP A 56 -0.59 8.35 2.68
N LEU A 57 -0.13 7.93 3.85
CA LEU A 57 -0.33 6.58 4.34
C LEU A 57 -1.77 6.29 4.72
N ARG A 58 -2.46 7.26 5.34
CA ARG A 58 -3.91 7.20 5.55
C ARG A 58 -4.66 7.13 4.21
N ARG A 59 -4.25 7.94 3.22
CA ARG A 59 -4.81 7.93 1.86
C ARG A 59 -4.64 6.56 1.21
N TRP A 60 -3.44 5.99 1.28
CA TRP A 60 -3.15 4.66 0.72
C TRP A 60 -4.03 3.58 1.35
N ALA A 61 -4.16 3.56 2.68
CA ALA A 61 -5.00 2.59 3.37
C ALA A 61 -6.47 2.69 2.97
N HIS A 62 -7.00 3.92 2.85
CA HIS A 62 -8.35 4.17 2.37
C HIS A 62 -8.55 3.68 0.92
N GLU A 63 -7.65 4.03 0.00
CA GLU A 63 -7.71 3.57 -1.40
C GLU A 63 -7.53 2.05 -1.53
N ALA A 64 -6.79 1.43 -0.61
CA ALA A 64 -6.62 -0.02 -0.51
C ALA A 64 -7.85 -0.75 0.06
N GLY A 65 -8.89 -0.02 0.50
CA GLY A 65 -10.10 -0.56 1.13
C GLY A 65 -9.89 -1.07 2.56
N ILE A 66 -8.75 -0.76 3.18
CA ILE A 66 -8.44 -1.10 4.57
C ILE A 66 -9.22 -0.12 5.47
N ALA A 67 -9.85 -0.60 6.55
CA ALA A 67 -10.52 0.29 7.51
C ALA A 67 -9.58 1.41 7.93
N GLU A 68 -10.04 2.66 7.83
CA GLU A 68 -9.22 3.84 8.06
C GLU A 68 -8.86 3.99 9.57
N PRO A 69 -7.61 4.34 9.92
CA PRO A 69 -7.23 4.57 11.29
C PRO A 69 -7.72 5.96 11.62
N GLN A 70 -8.27 6.12 12.81
CA GLN A 70 -8.60 7.49 13.23
C GLN A 70 -7.36 8.40 13.29
N ARG A 71 -6.16 7.85 13.53
CA ARG A 71 -4.90 8.61 13.56
C ARG A 71 -3.72 7.81 13.02
N VAL A 72 -2.95 8.41 12.10
CA VAL A 72 -1.62 7.97 11.68
C VAL A 72 -0.62 9.02 12.09
N ASN A 73 0.43 8.65 12.81
CA ASN A 73 1.53 9.55 13.16
C ASN A 73 2.83 9.23 12.38
N ARG A 74 3.93 9.92 12.72
CA ARG A 74 5.23 9.68 12.06
C ARG A 74 5.85 8.34 12.42
N ALA A 75 5.64 7.83 13.63
CA ALA A 75 6.16 6.52 14.05
C ALA A 75 5.43 5.38 13.34
N ASP A 76 4.12 5.54 13.15
CA ASP A 76 3.29 4.71 12.30
C ASP A 76 3.83 4.64 10.86
N LEU A 77 4.07 5.80 10.25
CA LEU A 77 4.70 5.88 8.92
C LEU A 77 6.07 5.18 8.89
N ALA A 78 6.93 5.43 9.87
CA ALA A 78 8.25 4.79 9.93
C ALA A 78 8.16 3.26 10.02
N ARG A 79 7.22 2.73 10.81
CA ARG A 79 6.96 1.27 10.88
C ARG A 79 6.48 0.72 9.54
N ALA A 80 5.54 1.41 8.89
CA ALA A 80 5.01 1.02 7.60
C ALA A 80 6.11 0.99 6.52
N LEU A 81 6.95 2.04 6.44
CA LEU A 81 8.07 2.07 5.50
C LEU A 81 9.08 0.96 5.80
N LYS A 82 9.39 0.69 7.08
CA LYS A 82 10.26 -0.44 7.46
C LYS A 82 9.68 -1.79 7.00
N LEU A 83 8.38 -2.00 7.19
CA LEU A 83 7.69 -3.19 6.71
C LEU A 83 7.74 -3.30 5.18
N ARG A 84 7.54 -2.19 4.47
CA ARG A 84 7.63 -2.12 3.00
C ARG A 84 8.99 -2.61 2.50
N GLU A 85 10.06 -2.12 3.10
CA GLU A 85 11.43 -2.48 2.72
C GLU A 85 11.77 -3.93 3.12
N ALA A 86 11.26 -4.41 4.25
CA ALA A 86 11.39 -5.82 4.62
C ALA A 86 10.72 -6.73 3.58
N ILE A 87 9.50 -6.42 3.15
CA ILE A 87 8.81 -7.17 2.09
C ILE A 87 9.63 -7.12 0.80
N TYR A 88 10.07 -5.94 0.37
CA TYR A 88 10.87 -5.80 -0.84
C TYR A 88 12.16 -6.65 -0.81
N SER A 89 12.88 -6.66 0.32
CA SER A 89 14.10 -7.45 0.47
C SER A 89 13.86 -8.96 0.31
N LEU A 90 12.72 -9.48 0.76
CA LEU A 90 12.36 -10.89 0.59
C LEU A 90 11.78 -11.22 -0.80
N LEU A 91 11.46 -10.22 -1.62
CA LEU A 91 11.15 -10.43 -3.03
C LEU A 91 12.43 -10.59 -3.87
N THR A 92 13.55 -10.03 -3.43
CA THR A 92 14.82 -10.02 -4.17
C THR A 92 15.82 -11.03 -3.66
N ASP A 93 15.80 -11.34 -2.36
CA ASP A 93 16.78 -12.20 -1.71
C ASP A 93 16.11 -13.39 -1.01
N ARG A 94 16.91 -14.38 -0.59
CA ARG A 94 16.38 -15.52 0.17
C ARG A 94 16.13 -15.13 1.63
N PRO A 95 15.10 -15.71 2.28
CA PRO A 95 14.84 -15.49 3.71
C PRO A 95 16.04 -15.78 4.62
N SER A 96 16.86 -16.80 4.28
CA SER A 96 18.08 -17.15 5.02
C SER A 96 19.10 -16.01 5.08
N ASP A 97 19.10 -15.17 4.05
CA ASP A 97 20.09 -14.11 3.86
C ASP A 97 19.58 -12.78 4.46
N ARG A 98 18.30 -12.74 4.87
CA ARG A 98 17.58 -11.56 5.37
C ARG A 98 16.80 -11.85 6.67
N PRO A 99 17.44 -12.37 7.73
CA PRO A 99 16.74 -12.74 8.97
C PRO A 99 16.00 -11.57 9.64
N GLU A 100 16.53 -10.35 9.55
CA GLU A 100 15.87 -9.15 10.10
C GLU A 100 14.58 -8.77 9.36
N ALA A 101 14.54 -8.98 8.05
CA ALA A 101 13.34 -8.75 7.25
C ALA A 101 12.25 -9.77 7.60
N VAL A 102 12.65 -11.03 7.76
CA VAL A 102 11.76 -12.10 8.26
C VAL A 102 11.20 -11.74 9.64
N ALA A 103 12.06 -11.31 10.57
CA ALA A 103 11.62 -10.90 11.90
C ALA A 103 10.65 -9.71 11.86
N THR A 104 10.91 -8.72 10.99
CA THR A 104 10.04 -7.54 10.80
C THR A 104 8.66 -7.94 10.29
N ILE A 105 8.59 -8.83 9.29
CA ILE A 105 7.31 -9.32 8.73
C ILE A 105 6.56 -10.16 9.75
N ASN A 106 7.24 -11.06 10.47
CA ASN A 106 6.62 -11.89 11.49
C ASN A 106 6.07 -11.05 12.65
N LEU A 107 6.77 -9.98 13.05
CA LEU A 107 6.28 -9.05 14.07
C LEU A 107 5.00 -8.35 13.62
N ALA A 108 4.93 -7.90 12.36
CA ALA A 108 3.71 -7.30 11.81
C ALA A 108 2.57 -8.33 11.71
N ALA A 109 2.87 -9.55 11.28
CA ALA A 109 1.90 -10.64 11.15
C ALA A 109 1.40 -11.20 12.48
N ALA A 110 2.06 -10.89 13.60
CA ALA A 110 1.60 -11.27 14.94
C ALA A 110 0.35 -10.51 15.39
N HIS A 111 -0.02 -9.42 14.70
CA HIS A 111 -1.28 -8.72 14.93
C HIS A 111 -2.47 -9.54 14.42
N PRO A 112 -3.62 -9.55 15.13
CA PRO A 112 -4.82 -10.25 14.67
C PRO A 112 -5.22 -9.83 13.25
N PRO A 113 -5.54 -10.78 12.35
CA PRO A 113 -5.85 -10.46 10.97
C PRO A 113 -7.15 -9.65 10.89
N LEU A 114 -7.16 -8.64 10.01
CA LEU A 114 -8.38 -7.97 9.61
C LEU A 114 -9.33 -9.00 8.97
N ALA A 115 -10.57 -9.06 9.44
CA ALA A 115 -11.57 -9.95 8.85
C ALA A 115 -12.23 -9.21 7.69
N ARG A 116 -12.19 -9.82 6.50
CA ARG A 116 -12.97 -9.35 5.36
C ARG A 116 -14.46 -9.61 5.66
N ARG A 117 -15.28 -8.57 5.67
CA ARG A 117 -16.74 -8.69 5.76
C ARG A 117 -17.36 -8.23 4.45
N LEU A 118 -18.30 -9.02 3.95
CA LEU A 118 -19.23 -8.59 2.92
C LEU A 118 -20.32 -7.77 3.56
N ASP A 119 -20.65 -6.63 2.96
CA ASP A 119 -21.89 -5.93 3.32
C ASP A 119 -23.11 -6.60 2.66
N ILE A 120 -24.31 -6.11 2.98
CA ILE A 120 -25.57 -6.65 2.48
C ILE A 120 -25.78 -6.46 0.97
N SER A 121 -25.02 -5.55 0.33
CA SER A 121 -25.08 -5.35 -1.11
C SER A 121 -24.27 -6.40 -1.87
N GLY A 122 -23.28 -7.02 -1.23
CA GLY A 122 -22.35 -7.97 -1.84
C GLY A 122 -21.36 -7.33 -2.82
N GLU A 123 -21.47 -6.02 -3.06
CA GLU A 123 -20.62 -5.27 -3.98
C GLU A 123 -19.39 -4.68 -3.28
N GLN A 124 -19.42 -4.54 -1.95
CA GLN A 124 -18.30 -4.01 -1.17
C GLN A 124 -17.83 -4.98 -0.10
N SER A 125 -16.52 -5.19 -0.04
CA SER A 125 -15.86 -5.90 1.06
C SER A 125 -15.09 -4.91 1.92
N THR A 126 -15.52 -4.70 3.16
CA THR A 126 -14.80 -3.87 4.12
C THR A 126 -13.90 -4.76 4.98
N TRP A 127 -12.64 -4.39 5.13
CA TRP A 127 -11.77 -4.97 6.15
C TRP A 127 -12.14 -4.35 7.50
N VAL A 128 -12.64 -5.15 8.45
CA VAL A 128 -12.85 -4.66 9.81
C VAL A 128 -11.84 -5.28 10.77
N PRO A 129 -11.31 -4.49 11.73
CA PRO A 129 -10.54 -5.04 12.82
C PRO A 129 -11.35 -6.08 13.58
N THR A 130 -10.76 -7.23 13.86
CA THR A 130 -11.35 -8.20 14.79
C THR A 130 -11.38 -7.66 16.23
N ALA A 131 -10.59 -6.62 16.56
CA ALA A 131 -10.72 -5.80 17.77
C ALA A 131 -9.91 -4.46 17.72
N GLY A 132 -10.53 -3.35 18.15
CA GLY A 132 -9.91 -2.24 18.92
C GLY A 132 -8.87 -1.25 18.31
N VAL A 133 -9.36 -0.08 17.87
CA VAL A 133 -8.82 1.32 17.85
C VAL A 133 -7.35 1.66 17.47
N ASN A 134 -6.38 0.75 17.43
CA ASN A 134 -4.95 1.12 17.23
C ASN A 134 -4.26 0.48 15.99
N GLN A 135 -4.92 0.37 14.84
CA GLN A 135 -4.36 -0.42 13.73
C GLN A 135 -4.74 0.08 12.35
N VAL A 136 -3.80 0.69 11.61
CA VAL A 136 -3.92 0.70 10.14
C VAL A 136 -2.72 0.27 9.35
N LEU A 137 -1.61 -0.03 10.00
CA LEU A 137 -0.38 -0.20 9.24
C LEU A 137 0.23 -1.57 9.42
N SER A 138 -0.62 -2.58 9.22
CA SER A 138 -0.21 -3.97 9.02
C SER A 138 -0.78 -4.44 7.69
#